data_AF-A0A353FI33-F1
#
_entry.id   AF-A0A353FI33-F1
#
_cell.length_a   1.000
_cell.length_b   1.000
_cell.length_c   1.000
_cell.angle_alpha   90.00
_cell.angle_beta   90.00
_cell.angle_gamma   90.00
#
_symmetry.space_group_name_H-M   'P 1'
#
loop_
_entity.id
_entity.type
_entity.pdbx_description
1 polymer ?
#
loop_
_entity_poly.entity_id
_entity_poly.type
_entity_poly.pdbx_seq_one_letter_code
_entity_poly.pdbx_strand_id
1 'polypeptide(L)'
;KKIDSAVFPGIQGGPLMHAIAAKAVAFGEAQHSAFKDYGQRVVDNAQALACGLTERGHRLVSGGTDTHLLLLDLRGPDGPGITGREGEEALHRAGITVNKNLIPFDPEKPMATSGIRMGSPAATTRGFGVGEMKLLAEWIDEVLRNVEDLGVAENVRSSAEAMCEAFPVYPEMSNG
;
A
#
# COMPACT_ATOMS: atom_id res chain seq x y z
N LYS A 1 -34.28 8.43 10.91
CA LYS A 1 -35.51 7.89 10.29
C LYS A 1 -35.35 7.54 8.81
N LYS A 2 -35.15 8.48 7.87
CA LYS A 2 -35.01 8.14 6.43
C LYS A 2 -33.84 7.18 6.14
N ILE A 3 -32.70 7.39 6.81
CA ILE A 3 -31.52 6.52 6.70
C ILE A 3 -31.83 5.14 7.29
N ASP A 4 -32.32 5.07 8.54
CA ASP A 4 -32.65 3.81 9.21
C ASP A 4 -33.60 2.95 8.38
N SER A 5 -34.68 3.53 7.84
CA SER A 5 -35.65 2.82 7.01
C SER A 5 -35.08 2.33 5.67
N ALA A 6 -34.12 3.05 5.10
CA ALA A 6 -33.43 2.65 3.88
C ALA A 6 -32.48 1.46 4.13
N VAL A 7 -31.88 1.39 5.33
CA VAL A 7 -31.04 0.27 5.74
C VAL A 7 -31.92 -0.95 6.06
N PHE A 8 -32.87 -0.81 6.97
CA PHE A 8 -33.84 -1.85 7.32
C PHE A 8 -35.26 -1.26 7.45
N PRO A 9 -36.27 -1.82 6.78
CA PRO A 9 -36.26 -3.07 6.00
C PRO A 9 -35.87 -2.87 4.51
N GLY A 10 -35.23 -1.76 4.13
CA GLY A 10 -34.94 -1.43 2.73
C GLY A 10 -33.96 -2.37 2.01
N ILE A 11 -32.66 -2.22 2.27
CA ILE A 11 -31.61 -2.94 1.54
C ILE A 11 -31.13 -4.20 2.29
N GLN A 12 -31.16 -4.17 3.63
CA GLN A 12 -30.60 -5.22 4.47
C GLN A 12 -31.67 -5.94 5.29
N GLY A 13 -31.37 -7.19 5.65
CA GLY A 13 -32.13 -8.00 6.59
C GLY A 13 -31.61 -7.89 8.02
N GLY A 14 -31.35 -9.03 8.68
CA GLY A 14 -30.83 -9.05 10.05
C GLY A 14 -29.40 -8.49 10.17
N PRO A 15 -29.07 -7.73 11.23
CA PRO A 15 -27.74 -7.17 11.42
C PRO A 15 -26.71 -8.24 11.81
N LEU A 16 -25.46 -8.05 11.36
CA LEU A 16 -24.32 -8.89 11.76
C LEU A 16 -23.75 -8.41 13.09
N MET A 17 -24.33 -8.87 14.20
CA MET A 17 -23.98 -8.40 15.55
C MET A 17 -22.50 -8.59 15.91
N HIS A 18 -21.85 -9.65 15.42
CA HIS A 18 -20.41 -9.88 15.62
C HIS A 18 -19.55 -8.79 14.94
N ALA A 19 -19.93 -8.33 13.75
CA ALA A 19 -19.24 -7.24 13.06
C ALA A 19 -19.50 -5.89 13.72
N ILE A 20 -20.70 -5.68 14.28
CA ILE A 20 -21.02 -4.48 15.07
C ILE A 20 -20.15 -4.44 16.33
N ALA A 21 -20.02 -5.57 17.04
CA ALA A 21 -19.15 -5.67 18.21
C ALA A 21 -17.68 -5.39 17.87
N ALA A 22 -17.16 -5.97 16.78
CA ALA A 22 -15.79 -5.71 16.32
C ALA A 22 -15.55 -4.22 15.98
N LYS A 23 -16.52 -3.56 15.33
CA LYS A 23 -16.44 -2.11 15.07
C LYS A 23 -16.44 -1.29 16.35
N ALA A 24 -17.20 -1.69 17.37
CA ALA A 24 -17.20 -1.00 18.65
C ALA A 24 -15.81 -1.07 19.33
N VAL A 25 -15.14 -2.23 19.26
CA VAL A 25 -13.74 -2.37 19.73
C VAL A 25 -12.81 -1.45 18.95
N ALA A 26 -12.84 -1.51 17.61
CA ALA A 26 -12.00 -0.67 16.76
C ALA A 26 -12.23 0.84 16.96
N PHE A 27 -13.47 1.26 17.19
CA PHE A 27 -13.77 2.66 17.52
C PHE A 27 -13.29 3.07 18.91
N GLY A 28 -13.31 2.16 19.88
CA GLY A 28 -12.67 2.36 21.19
C GLY A 28 -11.17 2.57 21.04
N GLU A 29 -10.49 1.71 20.30
CA GLU A 29 -9.05 1.84 19.99
C GLU A 29 -8.74 3.17 19.29
N ALA A 30 -9.54 3.56 18.30
CA ALA A 30 -9.36 4.79 17.53
C ALA A 30 -9.53 6.08 18.37
N GLN A 31 -10.16 6.00 19.54
CA GLN A 31 -10.30 7.14 20.46
C GLN A 31 -9.06 7.38 21.33
N HIS A 32 -8.14 6.41 21.43
CA HIS A 32 -6.91 6.56 22.20
C HIS A 32 -5.92 7.49 21.47
N SER A 33 -5.16 8.28 22.25
CA SER A 33 -4.13 9.19 21.69
C SER A 33 -3.07 8.46 20.85
N ALA A 34 -2.75 7.21 21.20
CA ALA A 34 -1.84 6.37 20.43
C ALA A 34 -2.29 6.15 18.98
N PHE A 35 -3.61 6.17 18.72
CA PHE A 35 -4.14 6.07 17.35
C PHE A 35 -3.90 7.34 16.55
N LYS A 36 -3.88 8.51 17.20
CA LYS A 36 -3.48 9.78 16.57
C LYS A 36 -2.01 9.74 16.14
N ASP A 37 -1.14 9.26 17.03
CA ASP A 37 0.30 9.13 16.72
C ASP A 37 0.52 8.10 15.61
N TYR A 38 -0.23 7.00 15.61
CA TYR A 38 -0.27 6.04 14.49
C TYR A 38 -0.70 6.72 13.18
N GLY A 39 -1.78 7.50 13.20
CA GLY A 39 -2.26 8.23 12.02
C GLY A 39 -1.19 9.16 11.44
N GLN A 40 -0.40 9.83 12.29
CA GLN A 40 0.73 10.64 11.84
C GLN A 40 1.81 9.78 11.19
N ARG A 41 2.22 8.67 11.82
CA ARG A 41 3.22 7.74 11.24
C ARG A 41 2.79 7.20 9.88
N VAL A 42 1.49 6.93 9.70
CA VAL A 42 0.94 6.49 8.41
C VAL A 42 1.22 7.53 7.32
N VAL A 43 0.98 8.81 7.59
CA VAL A 43 1.25 9.89 6.63
C VAL A 43 2.76 10.07 6.41
N ASP A 44 3.55 10.12 7.48
CA ASP A 44 5.01 10.27 7.40
C ASP A 44 5.66 9.17 6.56
N ASN A 45 5.20 7.93 6.75
CA ASN A 45 5.66 6.77 5.99
C ASN A 45 5.25 6.84 4.51
N ALA A 46 4.03 7.29 4.20
CA ALA A 46 3.61 7.47 2.82
C ALA A 46 4.43 8.57 2.12
N GLN A 47 4.75 9.66 2.83
CA GLN A 47 5.61 10.73 2.34
C GLN A 47 7.05 10.24 2.14
N ALA A 48 7.59 9.41 3.04
CA ALA A 48 8.91 8.83 2.90
C ALA A 48 9.03 7.94 1.65
N LEU A 49 8.05 7.07 1.42
CA LEU A 49 7.98 6.24 0.22
C LEU A 49 7.84 7.09 -1.06
N ALA A 50 6.96 8.10 -1.02
CA ALA A 50 6.78 9.02 -2.13
C ALA A 50 8.06 9.80 -2.48
N CYS A 51 8.76 10.31 -1.47
CA CYS A 51 10.04 11.01 -1.61
C CYS A 51 11.09 10.09 -2.20
N GLY A 52 11.25 8.88 -1.65
CA GLY A 52 12.23 7.91 -2.16
C GLY A 52 11.99 7.53 -3.63
N LEU A 53 10.74 7.32 -4.03
CA LEU A 53 10.43 7.05 -5.44
C LEU A 53 10.74 8.26 -6.33
N THR A 54 10.37 9.46 -5.90
CA THR A 54 10.60 10.70 -6.66
C THR A 54 12.11 10.99 -6.82
N GLU A 55 12.91 10.77 -5.77
CA GLU A 55 14.38 10.89 -5.81
C GLU A 55 15.01 9.93 -6.82
N ARG A 56 14.35 8.80 -7.11
CA ARG A 56 14.78 7.80 -8.11
C ARG A 56 14.20 8.08 -9.50
N GLY A 57 13.55 9.23 -9.70
CA GLY A 57 13.04 9.67 -10.99
C GLY A 57 11.64 9.15 -11.34
N HIS A 58 10.98 8.44 -10.42
CA HIS A 58 9.60 8.01 -10.64
C HIS A 58 8.62 9.18 -10.56
N ARG A 59 7.62 9.18 -11.45
CA ARG A 59 6.58 10.19 -11.50
C ARG A 59 5.39 9.80 -10.62
N LEU A 60 5.10 10.59 -9.59
CA LEU A 60 3.84 10.49 -8.85
C LEU A 60 2.77 11.37 -9.49
N VAL A 61 1.52 10.90 -9.56
CA VAL A 61 0.42 11.60 -10.23
C VAL A 61 0.21 13.02 -9.68
N SER A 62 0.35 13.20 -8.37
CA SER A 62 0.25 14.48 -7.65
C SER A 62 1.61 15.09 -7.27
N GLY A 63 2.73 14.46 -7.64
CA GLY A 63 4.08 14.87 -7.22
C GLY A 63 4.46 14.54 -5.77
N GLY A 64 3.57 13.88 -5.02
CA GLY A 64 3.76 13.56 -3.60
C GLY A 64 2.46 13.02 -2.98
N THR A 65 2.34 13.10 -1.66
CA THR A 65 1.09 12.76 -0.94
C THR A 65 0.96 13.49 0.38
N ASP A 66 -0.28 13.85 0.72
CA ASP A 66 -0.70 14.37 2.03
C ASP A 66 -1.54 13.34 2.80
N THR A 67 -1.57 12.10 2.33
CA THR A 67 -2.45 11.04 2.84
C THR A 67 -1.69 9.71 2.99
N HIS A 68 -2.41 8.67 3.36
CA HIS A 68 -1.89 7.31 3.56
C HIS A 68 -1.51 6.56 2.27
N LEU A 69 -1.72 7.14 1.08
CA LEU A 69 -1.48 6.48 -0.20
C LEU A 69 -0.77 7.38 -1.20
N LEU A 70 -0.14 6.78 -2.20
CA LEU A 70 0.39 7.47 -3.37
C LEU A 70 0.05 6.69 -4.65
N LEU A 71 0.10 7.39 -5.78
CA LEU A 71 -0.20 6.84 -7.09
C LEU A 71 0.97 7.10 -8.03
N LEU A 72 1.64 6.01 -8.40
CA LEU A 72 2.78 6.00 -9.31
C LEU A 72 2.27 5.94 -10.76
N ASP A 73 2.79 6.83 -11.61
CA ASP A 73 2.61 6.81 -13.05
C ASP A 73 3.76 6.04 -13.69
N LEU A 74 3.44 4.96 -14.42
CA LEU A 74 4.42 4.11 -15.07
C LEU A 74 4.68 4.50 -16.53
N ARG A 75 3.92 5.49 -17.06
CA ARG A 75 4.07 5.99 -18.43
C ARG A 75 5.36 6.80 -18.58
N GLY A 76 5.89 6.79 -19.79
CA GLY A 76 6.79 7.83 -20.28
C GLY A 76 8.24 7.40 -20.48
N PRO A 77 9.06 8.29 -21.07
CA PRO A 77 10.45 8.01 -21.41
C PRO A 77 11.40 7.91 -20.20
N ASP A 78 11.04 8.56 -19.09
CA ASP A 78 11.79 8.54 -17.81
C ASP A 78 11.16 7.59 -16.77
N GLY A 79 9.98 7.02 -17.09
CA GLY A 79 9.34 5.97 -16.32
C GLY A 79 9.76 4.58 -16.81
N PRO A 80 9.34 3.49 -16.13
CA PRO A 80 9.69 2.14 -16.56
C PRO A 80 9.10 1.76 -17.94
N GLY A 81 8.09 2.50 -18.44
CA GLY A 81 7.55 2.27 -19.77
C GLY A 81 6.73 0.97 -19.87
N ILE A 82 6.06 0.61 -18.77
CA ILE A 82 5.30 -0.63 -18.60
C ILE A 82 3.86 -0.34 -18.20
N THR A 83 2.99 -1.33 -18.36
CA THR A 83 1.63 -1.28 -17.83
C THR A 83 1.60 -1.49 -16.31
N GLY A 84 0.53 -1.04 -15.66
CA GLY A 84 0.27 -1.31 -14.25
C GLY A 84 0.19 -2.79 -13.92
N ARG A 85 -0.32 -3.60 -14.86
CA ARG A 85 -0.35 -5.06 -14.74
C ARG A 85 1.04 -5.67 -14.70
N GLU A 86 1.93 -5.27 -15.61
CA GLU A 86 3.31 -5.78 -15.64
C GLU A 86 4.08 -5.39 -14.37
N GLY A 87 3.94 -4.14 -13.92
CA GLY A 87 4.58 -3.68 -12.69
C GLY A 87 4.02 -4.36 -11.43
N GLU A 88 2.70 -4.56 -11.35
CA GLU A 88 2.05 -5.30 -10.26
C GLU A 88 2.54 -6.76 -10.22
N GLU A 89 2.60 -7.44 -11.38
CA GLU A 89 3.08 -8.82 -11.48
C GLU A 89 4.58 -8.93 -11.11
N ALA A 90 5.42 -7.99 -11.53
CA ALA A 90 6.85 -7.98 -11.20
C ALA A 90 7.10 -7.77 -9.70
N LEU A 91 6.45 -6.77 -9.10
CA LEU A 91 6.54 -6.50 -7.67
C LEU A 91 5.99 -7.67 -6.83
N HIS A 92 4.91 -8.31 -7.29
CA HIS A 92 4.36 -9.48 -6.63
C HIS A 92 5.36 -10.64 -6.59
N ARG A 93 6.09 -10.90 -7.69
CA ARG A 93 7.18 -11.89 -7.71
C ARG A 93 8.28 -11.57 -6.69
N ALA A 94 8.55 -10.30 -6.48
CA ALA A 94 9.52 -9.80 -5.51
C ALA A 94 8.98 -9.72 -4.06
N GLY A 95 7.79 -10.27 -3.77
CA GLY A 95 7.19 -10.24 -2.43
C GLY A 95 6.55 -8.90 -2.04
N ILE A 96 6.44 -7.94 -2.96
CA ILE A 96 5.86 -6.62 -2.73
C ILE A 96 4.44 -6.58 -3.31
N THR A 97 3.43 -6.56 -2.44
CA THR A 97 2.02 -6.53 -2.88
C THR A 97 1.54 -5.10 -3.09
N VAL A 98 1.15 -4.79 -4.33
CA VAL A 98 0.58 -3.50 -4.73
C VAL A 98 -0.70 -3.71 -5.53
N ASN A 99 -1.34 -2.62 -5.96
CA ASN A 99 -2.51 -2.68 -6.82
C ASN A 99 -2.31 -1.82 -8.07
N LYS A 100 -2.44 -2.44 -9.26
CA LYS A 100 -2.54 -1.69 -10.52
C LYS A 100 -3.77 -0.80 -10.50
N ASN A 101 -3.65 0.42 -10.98
CA ASN A 101 -4.66 1.45 -10.81
C ASN A 101 -4.68 2.39 -12.01
N LEU A 102 -5.88 2.77 -12.46
CA LEU A 102 -6.05 3.80 -13.48
C LEU A 102 -5.49 5.13 -12.99
N ILE A 103 -4.92 5.90 -13.90
CA ILE A 103 -4.43 7.26 -13.64
C ILE A 103 -5.18 8.29 -14.49
N PRO A 104 -5.06 9.60 -14.20
CA PRO A 104 -5.69 10.62 -15.04
C PRO A 104 -5.28 10.50 -16.51
N PHE A 105 -6.29 10.49 -17.38
CA PHE A 105 -6.12 10.32 -18.83
C PHE A 105 -5.36 9.03 -19.18
N ASP A 106 -5.68 7.92 -18.52
CA ASP A 106 -5.05 6.62 -18.76
C ASP A 106 -5.27 6.15 -20.22
N PRO A 107 -4.21 5.90 -21.00
CA PRO A 107 -4.34 5.34 -22.35
C PRO A 107 -4.67 3.84 -22.35
N GLU A 108 -4.39 3.15 -21.23
CA GLU A 108 -4.54 1.70 -21.12
C GLU A 108 -5.96 1.29 -20.72
N LYS A 109 -6.31 0.04 -21.04
CA LYS A 109 -7.60 -0.54 -20.64
C LYS A 109 -7.63 -0.82 -19.13
N PRO A 110 -8.81 -0.88 -18.48
CA PRO A 110 -8.94 -1.17 -17.05
C PRO A 110 -8.27 -2.46 -16.56
N MET A 111 -8.05 -3.44 -17.44
CA MET A 111 -7.36 -4.69 -17.09
C MET A 111 -5.83 -4.58 -17.08
N ALA A 112 -5.26 -3.56 -17.75
CA ALA A 112 -3.83 -3.30 -17.83
C ALA A 112 -3.43 -2.10 -16.96
N THR A 113 -4.10 -0.95 -17.13
CA THR A 113 -3.83 0.35 -16.48
C THR A 113 -2.41 0.88 -16.71
N SER A 114 -2.17 2.14 -16.35
CA SER A 114 -0.84 2.75 -16.48
C SER A 114 -0.20 3.17 -15.14
N GLY A 115 -0.75 2.73 -14.01
CA GLY A 115 -0.23 3.13 -12.71
C GLY A 115 -0.33 2.07 -11.62
N ILE A 116 0.31 2.35 -10.50
CA ILE A 116 0.31 1.52 -9.29
C ILE A 116 -0.04 2.38 -8.08
N ARG A 117 -1.00 1.92 -7.29
CA ARG A 117 -1.38 2.52 -6.01
C ARG A 117 -0.73 1.76 -4.87
N MET A 118 -0.10 2.51 -3.97
CA MET A 118 0.54 1.99 -2.75
C MET A 118 0.01 2.73 -1.53
N GLY A 119 -0.11 2.04 -0.41
CA GLY A 119 -0.56 2.60 0.86
C GLY A 119 0.31 2.16 2.04
N SER A 120 0.57 3.07 2.96
CA SER A 120 1.38 2.85 4.15
C SER A 120 0.69 2.20 5.38
N PRO A 121 -0.66 2.12 5.54
CA PRO A 121 -1.26 1.65 6.79
C PRO A 121 -0.79 0.26 7.23
N ALA A 122 -0.80 -0.73 6.34
CA ALA A 122 -0.46 -2.11 6.70
C ALA A 122 1.00 -2.24 7.20
N ALA A 123 1.93 -1.62 6.49
CA ALA A 123 3.33 -1.60 6.87
C ALA A 123 3.57 -0.79 8.16
N THR A 124 2.85 0.32 8.35
CA THR A 124 2.93 1.12 9.58
C THR A 124 2.40 0.35 10.79
N THR A 125 1.29 -0.37 10.64
CA THR A 125 0.75 -1.25 11.70
C THR A 125 1.70 -2.40 12.03
N ARG A 126 2.42 -2.93 11.02
CA ARG A 126 3.47 -3.93 11.21
C ARG A 126 4.68 -3.38 11.99
N GLY A 127 4.87 -2.07 12.01
CA GLY A 127 5.96 -1.40 12.75
C GLY A 127 7.01 -0.73 11.86
N PHE A 128 6.82 -0.72 10.54
CA PHE A 128 7.75 -0.03 9.63
C PHE A 128 7.71 1.48 9.88
N GLY A 129 8.89 2.11 9.82
CA GLY A 129 9.07 3.55 9.87
C GLY A 129 9.62 4.11 8.56
N VAL A 130 10.08 5.36 8.63
CA VAL A 130 10.62 6.12 7.49
C VAL A 130 11.82 5.42 6.85
N GLY A 131 12.66 4.74 7.64
CA GLY A 131 13.83 4.01 7.14
C GLY A 131 13.41 2.84 6.25
N GLU A 132 12.50 2.01 6.72
CA GLU A 132 11.96 0.87 5.99
C GLU A 132 11.22 1.31 4.72
N MET A 133 10.51 2.44 4.77
CA MET A 133 9.84 3.01 3.59
C MET A 133 10.80 3.47 2.50
N LYS A 134 12.00 3.94 2.86
CA LYS A 134 13.06 4.28 1.91
C LYS A 134 13.65 3.03 1.25
N LEU A 135 13.88 1.97 2.04
CA LEU A 135 14.31 0.68 1.49
C LEU A 135 13.27 0.09 0.54
N LEU A 136 11.97 0.19 0.89
CA LEU A 136 10.89 -0.22 -0.02
C LEU A 136 10.94 0.59 -1.33
N ALA A 137 11.21 1.89 -1.29
CA ALA A 137 11.35 2.69 -2.50
C ALA A 137 12.53 2.22 -3.38
N GLU A 138 13.64 1.80 -2.78
CA GLU A 138 14.80 1.22 -3.49
C GLU A 138 14.42 -0.06 -4.22
N TRP A 139 13.80 -0.99 -3.51
CA TRP A 139 13.40 -2.27 -4.08
C TRP A 139 12.33 -2.13 -5.15
N ILE A 140 11.39 -1.20 -4.97
CA ILE A 140 10.38 -0.92 -5.99
C ILE A 140 11.06 -0.39 -7.26
N ASP A 141 11.99 0.55 -7.15
CA ASP A 141 12.74 1.05 -8.31
C ASP A 141 13.54 -0.07 -8.99
N GLU A 142 14.26 -0.88 -8.22
CA GLU A 142 15.08 -1.99 -8.73
C GLU A 142 14.23 -2.99 -9.53
N VAL A 143 13.07 -3.40 -8.99
CA VAL A 143 12.17 -4.34 -9.66
C VAL A 143 11.50 -3.71 -10.88
N LEU A 144 11.02 -2.46 -10.79
CA LEU A 144 10.33 -1.80 -11.90
C LEU A 144 11.26 -1.50 -13.07
N ARG A 145 12.56 -1.35 -12.84
CA ARG A 145 13.57 -1.22 -13.91
C ARG A 145 13.97 -2.56 -14.53
N ASN A 146 13.74 -3.67 -13.84
CA ASN A 146 14.17 -5.01 -14.25
C ASN A 146 13.00 -6.01 -14.21
N VAL A 147 11.85 -5.64 -14.77
CA VAL A 147 10.59 -6.40 -14.62
C VAL A 147 10.63 -7.86 -15.10
N GLU A 148 11.53 -8.17 -16.04
CA GLU A 148 11.75 -9.53 -16.56
C GLU A 148 12.87 -10.30 -15.83
N ASP A 149 13.67 -9.64 -15.00
CA ASP A 149 14.79 -10.26 -14.29
C ASP A 149 14.31 -10.95 -13.01
N LEU A 150 14.24 -12.28 -13.08
CA LEU A 150 13.84 -13.12 -11.95
C LEU A 150 14.87 -13.13 -10.81
N GLY A 151 16.15 -12.88 -11.11
CA GLY A 151 17.21 -12.82 -10.11
C GLY A 151 17.07 -11.58 -9.23
N VAL A 152 16.77 -10.43 -9.85
CA VAL A 152 16.44 -9.19 -9.12
C VAL A 152 15.23 -9.40 -8.22
N ALA A 153 14.15 -9.99 -8.76
CA ALA A 153 12.95 -10.26 -7.99
C ALA A 153 13.22 -11.16 -6.77
N GLU A 154 14.02 -12.23 -6.93
CA GLU A 154 14.34 -13.15 -5.83
C GLU A 154 15.22 -12.51 -4.74
N ASN A 155 16.19 -11.68 -5.14
CA ASN A 155 17.05 -10.95 -4.19
C ASN A 155 16.24 -9.95 -3.36
N VAL A 156 15.36 -9.19 -4.02
CA VAL A 156 14.45 -8.25 -3.36
C VAL A 156 13.49 -9.00 -2.45
N ARG A 157 12.95 -10.13 -2.91
CA ARG A 157 12.06 -10.97 -2.10
C ARG A 157 12.73 -11.42 -0.81
N SER A 158 13.94 -11.97 -0.91
CA SER A 158 14.72 -12.40 0.26
C SER A 158 14.94 -11.25 1.25
N SER A 159 15.22 -10.06 0.74
CA SER A 159 15.42 -8.85 1.56
C SER A 159 14.11 -8.38 2.22
N ALA A 160 12.99 -8.43 1.48
CA ALA A 160 11.66 -8.08 1.97
C ALA A 160 11.17 -9.07 3.03
N GLU A 161 11.42 -10.37 2.85
CA GLU A 161 11.14 -11.42 3.83
C GLU A 161 11.94 -11.20 5.11
N ALA A 162 13.25 -10.95 5.02
CA ALA A 162 14.08 -10.64 6.18
C ALA A 162 13.62 -9.39 6.95
N MET A 163 13.22 -8.32 6.24
CA MET A 163 12.64 -7.15 6.90
C MET A 163 11.32 -7.51 7.57
N CYS A 164 10.47 -8.28 6.90
CA CYS A 164 9.21 -8.73 7.47
C CYS A 164 9.43 -9.56 8.76
N GLU A 165 10.40 -10.46 8.78
CA GLU A 165 10.74 -11.26 9.96
C GLU A 165 11.18 -10.40 11.16
N ALA A 166 11.90 -9.30 10.91
CA ALA A 166 12.29 -8.36 11.96
C ALA A 166 11.10 -7.58 12.57
N PHE A 167 9.95 -7.55 11.88
CA PHE A 167 8.73 -6.88 12.33
C PHE A 167 7.51 -7.85 12.26
N PRO A 168 7.36 -8.81 13.19
CA PRO A 168 6.26 -9.78 13.15
C PRO A 168 4.90 -9.12 13.41
N VAL A 169 3.85 -9.56 12.71
CA VAL A 169 2.49 -8.97 12.80
C VAL A 169 1.78 -9.30 14.11
N TYR A 170 2.06 -10.47 14.69
CA TYR A 170 1.51 -10.91 15.99
C TYR A 170 2.65 -11.44 16.87
N PRO A 171 3.45 -10.58 17.50
CA PRO A 171 4.61 -11.00 18.31
C PRO A 171 4.19 -11.99 19.41
N GLU A 172 3.09 -11.69 20.09
CA GLU A 172 2.47 -12.53 21.12
C GLU A 172 2.01 -13.92 20.66
N MET A 173 1.79 -14.15 19.36
CA MET A 173 1.41 -15.47 18.82
C MET A 173 2.57 -16.21 18.13
N SER A 174 3.72 -15.55 17.97
CA SER A 174 4.87 -16.09 17.25
C SER A 174 5.84 -16.89 18.16
N ASN A 175 5.61 -16.87 19.47
CA ASN A 175 6.35 -17.64 20.49
C ASN A 175 5.63 -18.95 20.91
N GLY A 176 4.85 -19.55 20.00
CA GLY A 176 4.14 -20.82 20.21
C GLY A 176 5.00 -22.04 19.90
#